data_AF-X0UP39-F1
#
_entry.id   AF-X0UP39-F1
#
_cell.length_a   1.000
_cell.length_b   1.000
_cell.length_c   1.000
_cell.angle_alpha   90.00
_cell.angle_beta   90.00
_cell.angle_gamma   90.00
#
_symmetry.space_group_name_H-M   'P 1'
#
loop_
_entity.id
_entity.type
_entity.pdbx_description
1 polymer ?
#
loop_
_entity_poly.entity_id
_entity_poly.type
_entity_poly.pdbx_seq_one_letter_code
_entity_poly.pdbx_strand_id
1 'polypeptide(L)'
;MQSQKEMTSELYRAWPIFLLAFIRLLFFSIFERALSNYLYFVVDISESSLGIISSAGAIAYIFAPILGQFITSKTGIRNALILSSVLAPILMGAQIIYFEPWFLILCRATLGLTMGLYWQGR
;
A
#
# COMPACT_ATOMS: atom_id res chain seq x y z
N MET A 1 42.66 14.00 -26.74
CA MET A 1 41.87 15.16 -26.29
C MET A 1 40.49 14.65 -25.90
N GLN A 2 40.26 14.53 -24.59
CA GLN A 2 38.97 14.23 -23.99
C GLN A 2 37.98 15.34 -24.34
N SER A 3 36.95 15.02 -25.13
CA SER A 3 35.70 15.78 -25.05
C SER A 3 34.82 14.99 -24.11
N GLN A 4 34.87 15.35 -22.83
CA GLN A 4 33.89 14.94 -21.85
C GLN A 4 32.54 15.42 -22.36
N LYS A 5 31.81 14.53 -23.04
CA LYS A 5 30.38 14.62 -23.14
C LYS A 5 29.90 14.49 -21.70
N GLU A 6 29.66 15.62 -21.06
CA GLU A 6 28.89 15.70 -19.83
C GLU A 6 27.58 14.96 -20.12
N MET A 7 27.56 13.69 -19.74
CA MET A 7 26.37 12.91 -19.55
C MET A 7 25.73 13.57 -18.32
N THR A 8 25.08 14.71 -18.58
CA THR A 8 24.12 15.31 -17.67
C THR A 8 23.20 14.17 -17.35
N SER A 9 23.40 13.63 -16.15
CA SER A 9 22.47 12.74 -15.51
C SER A 9 21.13 13.41 -15.71
N GLU A 10 20.22 12.75 -16.42
CA GLU A 10 18.82 13.06 -16.20
C GLU A 10 18.67 12.99 -14.69
N LEU A 11 18.52 14.14 -14.04
CA LEU A 11 18.46 14.25 -12.59
C LEU A 11 17.26 13.39 -12.21
N TYR A 12 17.51 12.13 -11.85
CA TYR A 12 16.50 11.23 -11.36
C TYR A 12 16.04 11.87 -10.06
N ARG A 13 14.96 12.66 -10.14
CA ARG A 13 14.40 13.38 -8.99
C ARG A 13 13.78 12.31 -8.10
N ALA A 14 14.63 11.69 -7.28
CA ALA A 14 14.25 10.72 -6.27
C ALA A 14 13.35 11.36 -5.21
N TRP A 15 13.46 12.69 -5.03
CA TRP A 15 12.70 13.46 -4.05
C TRP A 15 11.17 13.28 -4.13
N PRO A 16 10.50 13.44 -5.30
CA PRO A 16 9.09 13.10 -5.46
C PRO A 16 8.70 11.69 -5.04
N ILE A 17 9.51 10.68 -5.38
CA ILE A 17 9.23 9.27 -5.06
C ILE A 17 9.41 9.03 -3.56
N PHE A 18 10.44 9.62 -2.97
CA PHE A 18 10.68 9.58 -1.53
C PHE A 18 9.52 10.23 -0.76
N LEU A 19 9.09 11.42 -1.16
CA LEU A 19 8.00 12.14 -0.52
C LEU A 19 6.67 11.38 -0.65
N LEU A 20 6.41 10.77 -1.81
CA LEU A 20 5.26 9.89 -2.03
C LEU A 20 5.30 8.67 -1.09
N ALA A 21 6.46 8.00 -0.96
CA ALA A 21 6.64 6.86 -0.08
C ALA A 21 6.42 7.25 1.39
N PHE A 22 6.99 8.39 1.79
CA PHE A 22 6.90 8.91 3.15
C PHE A 22 5.46 9.24 3.54
N ILE A 23 4.76 10.05 2.74
CA ILE A 23 3.37 10.44 3.02
C ILE A 23 2.48 9.19 3.08
N ARG A 24 2.66 8.25 2.15
CA ARG A 24 1.90 7.00 2.13
C ARG A 24 2.11 6.19 3.40
N LEU A 25 3.36 6.02 3.84
CA LEU A 25 3.70 5.22 5.01
C LEU A 25 3.23 5.90 6.32
N LEU A 26 3.35 7.23 6.38
CA LEU A 26 2.83 8.04 7.48
C LEU A 26 1.31 7.89 7.60
N PHE A 27 0.59 8.08 6.49
CA PHE A 27 -0.87 7.95 6.45
C PHE A 27 -1.33 6.53 6.82
N PHE A 28 -0.69 5.50 6.26
CA PHE A 28 -0.98 4.11 6.59
C PHE A 28 -0.79 3.84 8.09
N SER A 29 0.30 4.34 8.67
CA SER A 29 0.61 4.14 10.09
C SER A 29 -0.41 4.78 11.03
N ILE A 30 -0.87 6.00 10.71
CA ILE A 30 -1.91 6.69 11.48
C ILE A 30 -3.25 5.97 11.33
N PHE A 31 -3.63 5.64 10.09
CA PHE A 31 -4.90 5.00 9.77
C PHE A 31 -5.04 3.63 10.44
N GLU A 32 -4.00 2.79 10.40
CA GLU A 32 -4.00 1.46 11.02
C GLU A 32 -4.27 1.52 12.53
N ARG A 33 -3.68 2.51 13.22
CA ARG A 33 -3.87 2.71 14.66
C ARG A 33 -5.25 3.27 14.97
N ALA A 34 -5.69 4.26 14.21
CA ALA A 34 -7.02 4.86 14.36
C ALA A 34 -8.13 3.82 14.13
N LEU A 35 -8.03 3.04 13.05
CA LEU A 35 -9.01 2.01 12.71
C LEU A 35 -9.05 0.92 13.78
N SER A 36 -7.90 0.42 14.24
CA SER A 36 -7.87 -0.63 15.28
C SER A 36 -8.51 -0.17 16.58
N ASN A 37 -8.23 1.08 17.00
CA ASN A 37 -8.86 1.66 18.19
C ASN A 37 -10.36 1.86 17.99
N TYR A 38 -10.79 2.33 16.84
CA TYR A 38 -12.21 2.54 16.55
C TYR A 38 -12.99 1.21 16.55
N LEU A 39 -12.46 0.18 15.90
CA LEU A 39 -13.08 -1.14 15.86
C LEU A 39 -13.18 -1.78 17.25
N TYR A 40 -12.18 -1.56 18.11
CA TYR A 40 -12.20 -2.08 19.47
C TYR A 40 -13.12 -1.29 20.41
N PHE A 41 -13.00 0.04 20.47
CA PHE A 41 -13.69 0.85 21.46
C PHE A 41 -15.09 1.31 21.06
N VAL A 42 -15.39 1.42 19.76
CA VAL A 42 -16.67 1.98 19.27
C VAL A 42 -17.56 0.91 18.66
N VAL A 43 -16.99 0.05 17.80
CA VAL A 43 -17.73 -1.03 17.12
C VAL A 43 -17.85 -2.29 17.99
N ASP A 44 -17.08 -2.38 19.07
CA ASP A 44 -17.05 -3.51 20.00
C ASP A 44 -16.73 -4.86 19.32
N ILE A 45 -15.79 -4.83 18.36
CA ILE A 45 -15.29 -6.05 17.72
C ILE A 45 -14.41 -6.83 18.71
N SER A 46 -14.63 -8.15 18.78
CA SER A 46 -13.84 -9.03 19.63
C SER A 46 -12.34 -8.99 19.32
N GLU A 47 -11.52 -9.12 20.36
CA GLU A 47 -10.05 -9.10 20.25
C GLU A 47 -9.51 -10.12 19.25
N SER A 48 -10.12 -11.31 19.19
CA SER A 48 -9.78 -12.36 18.24
C SER A 48 -10.03 -11.93 16.79
N SER A 49 -11.18 -11.31 16.51
CA SER A 49 -11.52 -10.81 15.18
C SER A 49 -10.61 -9.65 14.77
N LEU A 50 -10.29 -8.75 15.70
CA LEU A 50 -9.36 -7.65 15.46
C LEU A 50 -7.96 -8.16 15.10
N GLY A 51 -7.48 -9.20 15.81
CA GLY A 51 -6.22 -9.88 15.49
C GLY A 51 -6.22 -10.48 14.08
N ILE A 52 -7.33 -11.10 13.66
CA ILE A 52 -7.50 -11.65 12.31
C ILE A 52 -7.50 -10.54 11.25
N ILE A 53 -8.24 -9.46 11.48
CA ILE A 53 -8.30 -8.30 10.56
C ILE A 53 -6.90 -7.68 10.37
N SER A 54 -6.17 -7.48 11.47
CA SER A 54 -4.81 -6.91 11.43
C SER A 54 -3.81 -7.81 10.70
N SER A 55 -3.85 -9.12 10.97
CA SER A 55 -2.94 -10.09 10.36
C SER A 55 -3.22 -10.37 8.88
N ALA A 56 -4.47 -10.24 8.42
CA ALA A 56 -4.84 -10.45 7.02
C ALA A 56 -4.01 -9.61 6.03
N GLY A 57 -3.72 -8.36 6.39
CA GLY A 57 -2.87 -7.49 5.58
C GLY A 57 -1.42 -7.97 5.51
N ALA A 58 -0.87 -8.46 6.62
CA ALA A 58 0.51 -8.96 6.68
C ALA A 58 0.67 -10.26 5.86
N ILE A 59 -0.30 -11.17 5.93
CA ILE A 59 -0.31 -12.40 5.14
C ILE A 59 -0.35 -12.06 3.65
N ALA A 60 -1.24 -11.15 3.26
CA ALA A 60 -1.32 -10.71 1.87
C ALA A 60 -0.02 -10.03 1.40
N TYR A 61 0.64 -9.25 2.26
CA TYR A 61 1.91 -8.62 1.94
C TYR A 61 3.01 -9.62 1.56
N ILE A 62 3.01 -10.83 2.13
CA ILE A 62 3.98 -11.89 1.77
C ILE A 62 3.84 -12.31 0.30
N PHE A 63 2.61 -12.39 -0.21
CA PHE A 63 2.33 -12.76 -1.60
C PHE A 63 2.34 -11.56 -2.57
N ALA A 64 2.36 -10.35 -2.02
CA ALA A 64 2.29 -9.12 -2.79
C ALA A 64 3.42 -8.96 -3.83
N PRO A 65 4.69 -9.39 -3.59
CA PRO A 65 5.72 -9.31 -4.61
C PRO A 65 5.44 -10.19 -5.84
N ILE A 66 4.82 -11.36 -5.65
CA ILE A 66 4.51 -12.28 -6.76
C ILE A 66 3.46 -11.64 -7.67
N LEU A 67 2.35 -11.18 -7.08
CA LEU A 67 1.29 -10.46 -7.80
C LEU A 67 1.79 -9.15 -8.41
N GLY A 68 2.67 -8.45 -7.70
CA GLY A 68 3.31 -7.23 -8.15
C GLY A 68 4.09 -7.43 -9.46
N GLN A 69 4.87 -8.50 -9.56
CA GLN A 69 5.63 -8.84 -10.77
C GLN A 69 4.68 -9.15 -11.94
N PHE A 70 3.64 -9.93 -11.70
CA PHE A 70 2.65 -10.28 -12.73
C PHE A 70 1.91 -9.07 -13.30
N ILE A 71 1.56 -8.09 -12.46
CA ILE A 71 0.85 -6.88 -12.89
C ILE A 71 1.83 -5.91 -13.55
N THR A 72 3.02 -5.72 -12.98
CA THR A 72 4.02 -4.77 -13.48
C THR A 72 4.56 -5.19 -14.84
N SER A 73 4.77 -6.49 -15.08
CA SER A 73 5.18 -7.02 -16.38
C SER A 73 4.18 -6.76 -17.53
N LYS A 74 2.89 -6.61 -17.22
CA LYS A 74 1.84 -6.33 -18.21
C LYS A 74 1.54 -4.83 -18.39
N THR A 75 1.66 -4.05 -17.31
CA THR A 75 1.11 -2.67 -17.26
C THR A 75 2.19 -1.59 -17.18
N GLY A 76 3.43 -1.97 -16.85
CA GLY A 76 4.55 -1.06 -16.60
C GLY A 76 4.53 -0.45 -15.19
N ILE A 77 5.72 -0.10 -14.67
CA ILE A 77 5.95 0.42 -13.31
C ILE A 77 5.13 1.69 -13.03
N ARG A 78 5.05 2.62 -13.99
CA ARG A 78 4.34 3.89 -13.80
C ARG A 78 2.84 3.68 -13.53
N ASN A 79 2.19 2.80 -14.29
CA ASN A 79 0.77 2.52 -14.14
C ASN A 79 0.50 1.70 -12.87
N ALA A 80 1.41 0.78 -12.50
CA ALA A 80 1.31 0.04 -11.24
C ALA A 80 1.40 0.96 -10.01
N LEU A 81 2.29 1.96 -10.04
CA LEU A 81 2.40 2.97 -8.99
C LEU A 81 1.12 3.81 -8.88
N ILE A 82 0.60 4.32 -10.00
CA ILE A 82 -0.64 5.11 -10.03
C ILE A 82 -1.82 4.27 -9.50
N LEU A 83 -1.96 3.03 -9.97
CA LEU A 83 -3.01 2.12 -9.52
C LEU A 83 -2.93 1.89 -8.00
N SER A 84 -1.72 1.66 -7.48
CA SER A 84 -1.50 1.46 -6.04
C SER A 84 -1.84 2.72 -5.22
N SER A 85 -1.50 3.91 -5.74
CA SER A 85 -1.80 5.19 -5.11
C SER A 85 -3.29 5.55 -5.10
N VAL A 86 -4.07 5.08 -6.08
CA VAL A 86 -5.53 5.29 -6.14
C VAL A 86 -6.28 4.23 -5.34
N LEU A 87 -5.86 2.97 -5.44
CA LEU A 87 -6.57 1.85 -4.83
C LEU A 87 -6.44 1.85 -3.30
N ALA A 88 -5.29 2.26 -2.76
CA ALA A 88 -5.08 2.34 -1.32
C ALA A 88 -6.08 3.28 -0.60
N PRO A 89 -6.25 4.56 -0.98
CA PRO A 89 -7.22 5.44 -0.34
C PRO A 89 -8.68 5.01 -0.57
N ILE A 90 -9.02 4.38 -1.71
CA ILE A 90 -10.36 3.82 -1.94
C ILE A 90 -10.66 2.71 -0.93
N LEU A 91 -9.73 1.77 -0.76
CA LEU A 91 -9.91 0.65 0.18
C LEU A 91 -9.96 1.13 1.62
N MET A 92 -9.15 2.13 1.99
CA MET A 92 -9.21 2.74 3.32
C MET A 92 -10.53 3.50 3.54
N GLY A 93 -10.98 4.26 2.55
CA GLY A 93 -12.28 4.93 2.58
C GLY A 93 -13.43 3.95 2.76
N ALA A 94 -13.38 2.79 2.10
CA ALA A 94 -14.38 1.75 2.23
C ALA A 94 -14.44 1.16 3.66
N GLN A 95 -13.29 1.00 4.32
CA GLN A 95 -13.20 0.55 5.72
C GLN A 95 -13.76 1.55 6.74
N ILE A 96 -13.94 2.81 6.35
CA ILE A 96 -14.58 3.84 7.20
C ILE A 96 -16.11 3.76 7.10
N ILE A 97 -16.66 3.19 6.02
CA ILE A 97 -18.11 3.17 5.76
C ILE A 97 -18.73 1.83 6.19
N TYR A 98 -18.01 0.72 5.98
CA TYR A 98 -18.50 -0.63 6.26
C TYR A 98 -17.59 -1.37 7.23
N PHE A 99 -18.17 -1.78 8.37
CA PHE A 99 -17.43 -2.35 9.51
C PHE A 99 -17.63 -3.87 9.68
N GLU A 100 -18.20 -4.56 8.70
CA GLU A 100 -18.36 -6.01 8.80
C GLU A 100 -17.00 -6.73 8.78
N PRO A 101 -16.75 -7.70 9.68
CA PRO A 101 -15.43 -8.32 9.81
C PRO A 101 -14.89 -8.95 8.52
N TRP A 102 -15.73 -9.66 7.76
CA TRP A 102 -15.30 -10.29 6.50
C TRP A 102 -14.91 -9.25 5.45
N PHE A 103 -15.62 -8.12 5.41
CA PHE A 103 -15.35 -7.02 4.48
C PHE A 103 -14.04 -6.33 4.85
N LEU A 104 -13.83 -6.05 6.14
CA LEU A 104 -12.58 -5.50 6.65
C LEU A 104 -11.39 -6.41 6.31
N ILE A 105 -11.52 -7.72 6.53
CA ILE A 105 -10.49 -8.71 6.16
C ILE A 105 -10.17 -8.65 4.65
N LEU A 106 -11.19 -8.61 3.80
CA LEU A 106 -11.01 -8.51 2.34
C LEU A 106 -10.29 -7.22 1.94
N CYS A 107 -10.69 -6.08 2.51
CA CYS A 107 -10.05 -4.80 2.24
C CYS A 107 -8.59 -4.80 2.73
N ARG A 108 -8.31 -5.41 3.89
CA ARG A 108 -6.94 -5.54 4.44
C ARG A 108 -6.07 -6.45 3.59
N ALA A 109 -6.58 -7.59 3.16
CA ALA A 109 -5.87 -8.48 2.26
C ALA A 109 -5.55 -7.77 0.94
N THR A 110 -6.53 -7.09 0.34
CA THR A 110 -6.33 -6.34 -0.90
C THR A 110 -5.31 -5.21 -0.72
N LEU A 111 -5.37 -4.45 0.38
CA LEU A 111 -4.36 -3.43 0.71
C LEU A 111 -2.95 -4.02 0.80
N GLY A 112 -2.80 -5.16 1.49
CA GLY A 112 -1.53 -5.89 1.58
C GLY A 112 -0.99 -6.29 0.21
N LEU A 113 -1.84 -6.76 -0.70
CA LEU A 113 -1.46 -7.07 -2.09
C LEU A 113 -1.03 -5.82 -2.87
N THR A 114 -1.72 -4.70 -2.70
CA THR A 114 -1.39 -3.44 -3.41
C THR A 114 -0.09 -2.79 -2.95
N MET A 115 0.36 -3.05 -1.72
CA MET A 115 1.68 -2.64 -1.24
C MET A 115 2.79 -3.26 -2.08
N GLY A 116 2.61 -4.51 -2.52
CA GLY A 116 3.56 -5.18 -3.42
C GLY A 116 3.74 -4.49 -4.76
N LEU A 117 2.71 -3.83 -5.28
CA LEU A 117 2.80 -3.04 -6.53
C LEU A 117 3.67 -1.79 -6.38
N TYR A 118 3.78 -1.24 -5.18
CA TYR A 118 4.57 -0.04 -4.90
C TYR A 118 6.07 -0.34 -4.74
N TRP A 119 6.39 -1.50 -4.16
CA TRP A 119 7.75 -1.87 -3.77
C TRP A 119 8.57 -2.56 -4.90
N GLN A 120 7.97 -2.77 -6.07
CA GLN A 120 8.62 -3.46 -7.19
C GLN A 120 9.51 -2.51 -7.99
N GLY A 121 10.76 -2.39 -7.56
CA GLY A 121 11.85 -1.73 -8.29
C GLY A 121 12.83 -2.76 -8.85
N ARG A 122 12.46 -3.42 -9.95
CA ARG A 122 13.40 -3.95 -10.95
C ARG A 122 12.83 -3.69 -12.34
#